data_AF-A0A142X1Y0-F1
#
_entry.id   AF-A0A142X1Y0-F1
#
_cell.length_a   1.000
_cell.length_b   1.000
_cell.length_c   1.000
_cell.angle_alpha   90.00
_cell.angle_beta   90.00
_cell.angle_gamma   90.00
#
_symmetry.space_group_name_H-M   'P 1'
#
loop_
_entity.id
_entity.type
_entity.pdbx_description
1 polymer ?
#
loop_
_entity_poly.entity_id
_entity_poly.type
_entity_poly.pdbx_seq_one_letter_code
_entity_poly.pdbx_strand_id
1 'polypeptide(L)' 'MSGKTDEIKGRVKEAAGAITDDDQLRREGKIDQAMGKTKQVAEDMIEKAKDIAQNVNKPR' A
#
# COMPACT_ATOMS: atom_id res chain seq x y z
N MET A 1 -1.05 8.54 3.66
CA MET A 1 -1.75 7.57 4.56
C MET A 1 -2.52 6.49 3.80
N SER A 2 -2.85 6.66 2.51
CA SER A 2 -3.71 5.75 1.74
C SER A 2 -3.21 4.29 1.68
N GLY A 3 -1.89 4.07 1.60
CA GLY A 3 -1.35 2.71 1.52
C GLY A 3 -1.59 1.82 2.75
N LYS A 4 -1.75 2.40 3.95
CA LYS A 4 -2.07 1.64 5.17
C LYS A 4 -3.56 1.30 5.26
N THR A 5 -4.41 2.23 4.80
CA THR A 5 -5.86 2.04 4.74
C THR A 5 -6.23 0.95 3.73
N ASP A 6 -5.58 0.94 2.55
CA ASP A 6 -5.79 -0.09 1.52
C ASP A 6 -5.38 -1.49 2.03
N GLU A 7 -4.29 -1.59 2.82
CA GLU A 7 -3.85 -2.84 3.43
C GLU A 7 -4.85 -3.38 4.48
N ILE A 8 -5.35 -2.52 5.36
CA ILE A 8 -6.35 -2.89 6.38
C ILE A 8 -7.65 -3.32 5.70
N LYS A 9 -8.12 -2.56 4.70
CA LYS A 9 -9.33 -2.89 3.95
C LYS A 9 -9.22 -4.24 3.25
N GLY A 10 -8.04 -4.53 2.69
CA GLY A 10 -7.77 -5.82 2.07
C GLY A 10 -7.81 -6.98 3.06
N ARG A 11 -7.26 -6.83 4.28
CA ARG A 11 -7.38 -7.86 5.34
C ARG A 11 -8.83 -8.09 5.76
N VAL A 12 -9.61 -7.01 5.89
CA VAL A 12 -11.03 -7.11 6.25
C VAL A 12 -11.82 -7.86 5.17
N LYS A 13 -11.62 -7.54 3.89
CA LYS A 13 -12.26 -8.26 2.78
C LYS A 13 -11.84 -9.73 2.71
N GLU A 14 -10.56 -10.03 2.94
CA GLU A 14 -10.08 -11.40 2.95
C GLU A 14 -10.71 -12.22 4.07
N ALA A 15 -10.78 -11.64 5.28
CA ALA A 15 -11.43 -12.27 6.43
C ALA A 15 -12.94 -12.44 6.20
N ALA A 16 -13.62 -11.41 5.67
CA ALA A 16 -15.04 -11.49 5.35
C ALA A 16 -15.32 -12.59 4.32
N GLY A 17 -14.54 -12.65 3.23
CA GLY A 17 -14.67 -13.70 2.22
C GLY A 17 -14.39 -15.10 2.76
N ALA A 18 -13.44 -15.25 3.69
CA ALA A 18 -13.20 -16.54 4.35
C ALA A 18 -14.34 -16.97 5.28
N ILE A 19 -15.06 -16.01 5.89
CA ILE A 19 -16.21 -16.28 6.77
C ILE A 19 -17.46 -16.61 5.95
N THR A 20 -17.67 -15.91 4.83
CA THR A 20 -18.85 -16.08 3.97
C THR A 20 -18.67 -17.11 2.86
N ASP A 21 -17.51 -17.76 2.80
CA ASP A 21 -17.08 -18.67 1.71
C ASP A 21 -17.16 -18.01 0.32
N ASP A 22 -16.84 -16.71 0.27
CA ASP A 22 -16.84 -15.88 -0.94
C ASP A 22 -15.41 -15.69 -1.47
N ASP A 23 -15.09 -16.42 -2.53
CA ASP A 23 -13.79 -16.38 -3.21
C ASP A 23 -13.50 -15.03 -3.88
N GLN A 24 -14.52 -14.26 -4.30
CA GLN A 24 -14.31 -12.93 -4.88
C GLN A 24 -13.85 -11.96 -3.79
N LEU A 25 -14.54 -11.92 -2.65
CA LEU A 25 -14.13 -11.07 -1.51
C LEU A 25 -12.72 -11.42 -1.03
N ARG A 26 -12.40 -12.72 -0.99
CA ARG A 26 -11.07 -13.20 -0.61
C ARG A 26 -9.99 -12.75 -1.60
N ARG A 27 -10.25 -12.82 -2.90
CA ARG A 27 -9.33 -12.33 -3.95
C ARG A 27 -9.18 -10.82 -3.92
N GLU A 28 -10.27 -10.06 -3.82
CA GLU A 28 -10.22 -8.60 -3.71
C GLU A 28 -9.38 -8.17 -2.51
N GLY A 29 -9.57 -8.84 -1.37
CA GLY A 29 -8.80 -8.55 -0.16
C GLY A 29 -7.29 -8.69 -0.36
N LYS A 30 -6.85 -9.76 -1.04
CA LYS A 30 -5.44 -9.98 -1.37
C LYS A 30 -4.90 -8.94 -2.36
N ILE A 31 -5.70 -8.57 -3.36
CA ILE A 31 -5.32 -7.56 -4.35
C ILE A 31 -5.16 -6.18 -3.68
N ASP A 32 -6.10 -5.79 -2.82
CA ASP A 32 -6.06 -4.53 -2.08
C ASP A 32 -4.82 -4.46 -1.17
N GLN A 33 -4.49 -5.56 -0.46
CA GLN A 33 -3.24 -5.65 0.31
C GLN A 33 -1.98 -5.49 -0.55
N ALA A 34 -1.94 -6.15 -1.71
CA ALA A 34 -0.80 -6.09 -2.62
C ALA A 34 -0.61 -4.69 -3.22
N MET A 35 -1.71 -4.04 -3.62
CA MET A 35 -1.69 -2.66 -4.10
C MET A 35 -1.25 -1.68 -3.01
N GLY A 36 -1.71 -1.86 -1.77
CA GLY A 36 -1.30 -1.03 -0.63
C GLY A 36 0.21 -1.11 -0.37
N LYS A 37 0.79 -2.31 -0.36
CA LYS A 37 2.24 -2.51 -0.20
C LYS A 37 3.04 -1.92 -1.37
N THR A 38 2.56 -2.11 -2.60
CA THR A 38 3.23 -1.58 -3.80
C THR A 38 3.27 -0.04 -3.79
N LYS A 39 2.16 0.61 -3.41
CA LYS A 39 2.11 2.06 -3.25
C LYS A 39 3.08 2.57 -2.17
N GLN A 40 3.14 1.90 -1.01
CA GLN A 40 4.06 2.29 0.06
C GLN A 40 5.52 2.23 -0.41
N VAL A 41 5.93 1.16 -1.07
CA VAL A 41 7.30 1.04 -1.60
C VAL A 41 7.60 2.12 -2.63
N ALA A 42 6.65 2.39 -3.54
CA ALA A 42 6.83 3.44 -4.54
C ALA A 42 6.91 4.84 -3.91
N GLU A 43 6.05 5.14 -2.94
CA GLU A 43 6.09 6.40 -2.18
C GLU A 43 7.42 6.57 -1.44
N ASP A 44 7.89 5.55 -0.71
CA ASP A 44 9.15 5.56 0.01
C ASP A 44 10.36 5.81 -0.91
N MET A 45 10.36 5.21 -2.11
CA MET A 45 11.42 5.43 -3.11
C MET A 45 11.40 6.86 -3.64
N ILE A 46 10.22 7.40 -3.96
CA ILE A 46 10.07 8.78 -4.44
C ILE A 46 10.48 9.77 -3.35
N GLU A 47 10.10 9.51 -2.09
CA GLU A 47 10.42 10.39 -0.97
C GLU A 47 11.93 10.43 -0.70
N LYS A 48 12.61 9.28 -0.71
CA LYS A 48 14.07 9.20 -0.65
C LYS A 48 14.75 9.92 -1.81
N ALA A 49 14.25 9.75 -3.02
CA ALA A 49 14.80 10.44 -4.19
C ALA A 49 14.65 11.98 -4.08
N LYS A 50 13.50 12.46 -3.58
CA LYS A 50 13.27 13.88 -3.31
C LYS A 50 14.20 14.42 -2.23
N ASP A 51 14.39 13.67 -1.14
CA ASP A 51 15.26 14.10 -0.03
C ASP A 51 16.72 14.22 -0.46
N ILE A 52 17.21 13.27 -1.28
CA ILE A 52 18.56 13.35 -1.88
C ILE A 52 18.66 14.57 -2.82
N ALA A 53 17.68 14.77 -3.70
CA ALA A 53 17.68 15.91 -4.63
C ALA A 53 17.65 17.26 -3.90
N GLN A 54 16.88 17.38 -2.81
CA GLN A 54 16.83 18.59 -1.99
C GLN A 54 18.12 18.85 -1.22
N ASN A 55 18.76 17.81 -0.69
CA ASN A 55 20.04 17.94 0.00
C ASN A 55 21.20 18.30 -0.95
N VAL A 56 21.15 17.87 -2.21
CA VAL A 56 22.15 18.23 -3.24
C VAL A 56 21.99 19.68 -3.72
N ASN A 57 20.78 20.25 -3.68
CA ASN A 57 20.51 21.60 -4.20
C ASN A 57 20.53 22.72 -3.14
N LYS A 58 21.14 22.48 -1.97
CA LYS A 58 21.31 23.50 -0.93
C LYS A 58 22.65 24.23 -1.16
N PRO A 59 22.67 25.45 -1.73
CA PRO A 59 23.89 26.26 -1.71
C PRO A 59 24.27 26.51 -0.25
N ARG A 60 25.55 26.32 0.06
CA ARG A 60 26.13 26.61 1.38
C ARG A 60 25.91 28.06 1.78
#